data_AF-A0A4Q5QKT9-F1
#
_entry.id   AF-A0A4Q5QKT9-F1
#
_cell.length_a   1.000
_cell.length_b   1.000
_cell.length_c   1.000
_cell.angle_alpha   90.00
_cell.angle_beta   90.00
_cell.angle_gamma   90.00
#
_symmetry.space_group_name_H-M   'P 1'
#
loop_
_entity.id
_entity.type
_entity.pdbx_description
1 polymer ?
#
loop_
_entity_poly.entity_id
_entity_poly.type
_entity_poly.pdbx_seq_one_letter_code
_entity_poly.pdbx_strand_id
1 'polypeptide(L)'
;MASLTAPSAGRTINVRPFFENKARAFWTLQAVGWGGYLLLRGVSASSNGFQLQVVIPIIVEAIVGYCITLLLSTFYGAYRRLPRITSLPLSVVTLLAATALYATLNAFTWSFIQTATTEVSITRVLGYSFLNFTVLAGWSALYYAINFFLILEEQIDELRALELQASSAQLAMLRYQLNPHFLFNTLNSISTLVLLKQTERANAMLSRLSS
;
A
#
# COMPACT_ATOMS: atom_id res chain seq x y z
N MET A 1 21.91 -40.27 -12.79
CA MET A 1 22.02 -39.31 -11.66
C MET A 1 21.87 -37.91 -12.23
N ALA A 2 20.67 -37.34 -12.18
CA ALA A 2 20.41 -35.95 -12.57
C ALA A 2 20.05 -35.18 -11.30
N SER A 3 20.95 -34.31 -10.86
CA SER A 3 20.77 -33.45 -9.69
C SER A 3 19.80 -32.32 -10.02
N LEU A 4 18.63 -32.33 -9.38
CA LEU A 4 17.68 -31.22 -9.40
C LEU A 4 18.26 -30.06 -8.59
N THR A 5 18.69 -29.01 -9.26
CA THR A 5 19.04 -27.73 -8.64
C THR A 5 17.76 -27.01 -8.19
N ALA A 6 17.65 -26.74 -6.89
CA ALA A 6 16.55 -25.96 -6.32
C ALA A 6 16.52 -24.54 -6.92
N PRO A 7 15.33 -23.94 -7.13
CA PRO A 7 15.24 -22.58 -7.64
C PRO A 7 15.73 -21.61 -6.56
N SER A 8 16.68 -20.76 -6.94
CA SER A 8 17.14 -19.64 -6.10
C SER A 8 15.96 -18.74 -5.76
N ALA A 9 15.57 -18.70 -4.49
CA ALA A 9 14.61 -17.75 -3.97
C ALA A 9 15.11 -16.33 -4.30
N GLY A 10 14.46 -15.69 -5.27
CA GLY A 10 14.75 -14.31 -5.63
C GLY A 10 14.65 -13.46 -4.37
N ARG A 11 15.70 -12.67 -4.11
CA ARG A 11 15.75 -11.69 -3.02
C ARG A 11 14.59 -10.72 -3.22
N THR A 12 13.43 -11.02 -2.65
CA THR A 12 12.31 -10.09 -2.61
C THR A 12 12.81 -8.89 -1.81
N ILE A 13 12.84 -7.73 -2.46
CA ILE A 13 13.13 -6.48 -1.76
C ILE A 13 12.00 -6.33 -0.74
N ASN A 14 12.29 -6.65 0.51
CA ASN A 14 11.31 -6.56 1.57
C ASN A 14 11.12 -5.09 1.91
N VAL A 15 10.15 -4.44 1.28
CA VAL A 15 9.77 -3.03 1.49
C VAL A 15 8.89 -2.83 2.72
N ARG A 16 8.42 -3.92 3.36
CA ARG A 16 7.59 -3.89 4.57
C ARG A 16 8.15 -2.98 5.69
N PRO A 17 9.43 -3.08 6.10
CA PRO A 17 9.93 -2.29 7.23
C PRO A 17 9.98 -0.78 6.95
N PHE A 18 10.01 -0.36 5.68
CA PHE A 18 9.95 1.06 5.35
C PHE A 18 8.53 1.63 5.53
N PHE A 19 7.50 0.87 5.16
CA PHE A 19 6.10 1.33 5.23
C PHE A 19 5.38 0.96 6.53
N GLU A 20 5.98 0.14 7.40
CA GLU A 20 5.50 -0.13 8.76
C GLU A 20 5.26 1.17 9.53
N ASN A 21 6.19 2.14 9.41
CA ASN A 21 5.99 3.48 9.96
C ASN A 21 5.59 4.46 8.87
N LYS A 22 4.28 4.50 8.57
CA LYS A 22 3.67 5.38 7.55
C LYS A 22 4.11 6.83 7.68
N ALA A 23 4.27 7.34 8.91
CA ALA A 23 4.71 8.71 9.15
C ALA A 23 6.18 8.93 8.71
N ARG A 24 7.10 8.05 9.10
CA ARG A 24 8.50 8.13 8.66
C ARG A 24 8.62 8.00 7.14
N ALA A 25 7.91 7.04 6.53
CA ALA A 25 7.90 6.85 5.08
C ALA A 25 7.44 8.14 4.36
N PHE A 26 6.34 8.75 4.84
CA PHE A 26 5.81 10.00 4.31
C PHE A 26 6.82 11.14 4.37
N TRP A 27 7.41 11.41 5.54
CA TRP A 27 8.37 12.50 5.69
C TRP A 27 9.65 12.28 4.88
N THR A 28 10.11 11.03 4.78
CA THR A 28 11.28 10.68 3.96
C THR A 28 11.00 10.92 2.49
N LEU A 29 9.86 10.47 1.98
CA LEU A 29 9.46 10.68 0.58
C LEU A 29 9.23 12.16 0.25
N GLN A 30 8.65 12.93 1.18
CA GLN A 30 8.49 14.37 1.05
C GLN A 30 9.85 15.08 0.96
N ALA A 31 10.75 14.81 1.90
CA ALA A 31 12.08 15.43 1.93
C ALA A 31 12.92 15.05 0.71
N VAL A 32 12.91 13.77 0.31
CA VAL A 32 13.66 13.30 -0.86
C VAL A 32 13.05 13.84 -2.16
N GLY A 33 11.73 13.87 -2.29
CA GLY A 33 11.04 14.37 -3.48
C GLY A 33 11.31 15.85 -3.73
N TRP A 34 11.05 16.71 -2.74
CA TRP A 34 11.29 18.15 -2.87
C TRP A 34 12.78 18.51 -2.82
N GLY A 35 13.59 17.79 -2.06
CA GLY A 35 15.04 17.94 -2.07
C GLY A 35 15.63 17.60 -3.44
N GLY A 36 15.22 16.49 -4.05
CA GLY A 36 15.60 16.12 -5.41
C GLY A 36 15.12 17.12 -6.45
N TYR A 37 13.89 17.64 -6.31
CA TYR A 37 13.36 18.69 -7.18
C TYR A 37 14.19 19.98 -7.12
N LEU A 38 14.53 20.42 -5.90
CA LEU A 38 15.35 21.62 -5.67
C LEU A 38 16.77 21.42 -6.21
N LEU A 39 17.37 20.25 -6.00
CA LEU A 39 18.68 19.91 -6.56
C LEU A 39 18.66 19.96 -8.10
N LEU A 40 17.68 19.30 -8.74
CA LEU A 40 17.55 19.29 -10.19
C LEU A 40 17.37 20.71 -10.74
N ARG A 41 16.47 21.50 -10.16
CA ARG A 41 16.24 22.89 -10.57
C ARG A 41 17.46 23.78 -10.29
N GLY A 42 18.18 23.52 -9.21
CA GLY A 42 19.43 24.21 -8.85
C GLY A 42 20.56 23.93 -9.84
N VAL A 43 20.72 22.68 -10.28
CA VAL A 43 21.67 22.30 -11.34
C VAL A 43 21.31 23.03 -12.64
N SER A 44 20.03 23.04 -13.02
CA SER A 44 19.57 23.80 -14.19
C SER A 44 19.85 25.30 -14.08
N ALA A 45 19.67 25.90 -12.90
CA ALA A 45 19.99 27.31 -12.66
C ALA A 45 21.51 27.59 -12.75
N SER A 46 22.36 26.67 -12.25
CA SER A 46 23.81 26.83 -12.33
C SER A 46 24.34 26.78 -13.76
N SER A 47 23.74 25.94 -14.62
CA SER A 47 24.10 25.81 -16.05
C SER A 47 23.80 27.09 -16.84
N ASN A 48 22.75 27.82 -16.46
CA ASN A 48 22.33 29.06 -17.14
C ASN A 48 23.04 30.33 -16.62
N GLY A 49 24.07 30.18 -15.78
CA GLY A 49 24.71 31.29 -15.08
C GLY A 49 23.98 31.59 -13.77
N PHE A 50 24.70 31.47 -12.65
CA PHE A 50 24.13 31.62 -11.31
C PHE A 50 23.60 33.05 -11.09
N GLN A 51 22.30 33.25 -11.26
CA GLN A 51 21.62 34.52 -11.06
C GLN A 51 20.62 34.41 -9.91
N LEU A 52 20.71 35.32 -8.93
CA LEU A 52 19.78 35.35 -7.78
C LEU A 52 18.32 35.50 -8.22
N GLN A 53 18.07 36.18 -9.32
CA GLN A 53 16.74 36.37 -9.90
C GLN A 53 16.09 35.07 -10.40
N VAL A 54 16.89 34.01 -10.63
CA VAL A 54 16.42 32.67 -11.04
C VAL A 54 16.36 31.72 -9.84
N VAL A 55 17.34 31.80 -8.93
CA VAL A 55 17.44 30.91 -7.76
C VAL A 55 16.34 31.19 -6.74
N ILE A 56 16.04 32.46 -6.44
CA ILE A 56 15.02 32.82 -5.45
C ILE A 56 13.63 32.28 -5.84
N PRO A 57 13.11 32.48 -7.07
CA PRO A 57 11.83 31.90 -7.48
C PRO A 57 11.80 30.37 -7.37
N ILE A 58 12.90 29.69 -7.67
CA ILE A 58 12.98 28.22 -7.57
C ILE A 58 12.85 27.75 -6.11
N ILE A 59 13.50 28.43 -5.17
CA ILE A 59 13.40 28.11 -3.75
C ILE A 59 11.96 28.34 -3.26
N VAL A 60 11.36 29.49 -3.62
CA VAL A 60 9.97 29.80 -3.29
C VAL A 60 9.01 28.76 -3.88
N GLU A 61 9.21 28.38 -5.14
CA GLU A 61 8.45 27.34 -5.82
C GLU A 61 8.51 26.01 -5.05
N ALA A 62 9.71 25.57 -4.64
CA ALA A 62 9.88 24.34 -3.87
C ALA A 62 9.19 24.40 -2.50
N ILE A 63 9.28 25.54 -1.78
CA ILE A 63 8.61 25.73 -0.48
C ILE A 63 7.09 25.71 -0.65
N VAL A 64 6.57 26.46 -1.62
CA VAL A 64 5.13 26.51 -1.90
C VAL A 64 4.61 25.12 -2.27
N GLY A 65 5.32 24.42 -3.16
CA GLY A 65 4.96 23.06 -3.54
C GLY A 65 5.00 22.07 -2.36
N TYR A 66 6.00 22.18 -1.48
CA TYR A 66 6.06 21.40 -0.24
C TYR A 66 4.84 21.65 0.63
N CYS A 67 4.48 22.91 0.88
CA CYS A 67 3.29 23.28 1.64
C CYS A 67 1.99 22.77 1.00
N ILE A 68 1.85 22.89 -0.32
CA ILE A 68 0.67 22.42 -1.06
C ILE A 68 0.53 20.90 -0.95
N THR A 69 1.61 20.14 -1.10
CA THR A 69 1.56 18.67 -0.97
C THR A 69 1.27 18.22 0.47
N LEU A 70 1.70 18.97 1.49
CA LEU A 70 1.28 18.74 2.87
C LEU A 70 -0.23 18.97 3.04
N LEU A 71 -0.77 20.07 2.55
CA LEU A 71 -2.22 20.32 2.58
C LEU A 71 -2.97 19.23 1.84
N LEU A 72 -2.52 18.83 0.65
CA LEU A 72 -3.12 17.78 -0.15
C LEU A 72 -3.12 16.43 0.60
N SER A 73 -2.04 16.12 1.32
CA SER A 73 -1.96 14.93 2.17
C SER A 73 -3.03 14.92 3.27
N THR A 74 -3.31 16.06 3.89
CA THR A 74 -4.33 16.18 4.93
C THR A 74 -5.75 16.02 4.36
N PHE A 75 -6.03 16.66 3.21
CA PHE A 75 -7.32 16.52 2.53
C PHE A 75 -7.55 15.08 2.06
N TYR A 76 -6.56 14.46 1.42
CA TYR A 76 -6.66 13.05 1.01
C TYR A 76 -6.77 12.10 2.21
N GLY A 77 -6.15 12.43 3.35
CA GLY A 77 -6.37 11.74 4.61
C GLY A 77 -7.82 11.80 5.09
N ALA A 78 -8.44 12.98 5.01
CA ALA A 78 -9.85 13.16 5.35
C ALA A 78 -10.79 12.43 4.36
N TYR A 79 -10.51 12.49 3.07
CA TYR A 79 -11.35 11.87 2.03
C TYR A 79 -11.35 10.36 2.07
N ARG A 80 -10.30 9.75 2.63
CA ARG A 80 -10.25 8.29 2.85
C ARG A 80 -11.30 7.78 3.84
N ARG A 81 -11.87 8.65 4.69
CA ARG A 81 -12.98 8.28 5.60
C ARG A 81 -14.34 8.28 4.91
N LEU A 82 -14.42 8.81 3.69
CA LEU A 82 -15.64 8.88 2.89
C LEU A 82 -15.76 7.65 1.97
N PRO A 83 -16.97 7.30 1.52
CA PRO A 83 -17.15 6.24 0.53
C PRO A 83 -16.36 6.52 -0.75
N ARG A 84 -15.82 5.46 -1.38
CA ARG A 84 -14.92 5.57 -2.54
C ARG A 84 -15.48 6.44 -3.67
N ILE A 85 -16.79 6.36 -3.90
CA ILE A 85 -17.54 7.07 -4.94
C ILE A 85 -17.44 8.60 -4.79
N THR A 86 -17.42 9.11 -3.55
CA THR A 86 -17.30 10.56 -3.30
C THR A 86 -15.85 11.00 -3.13
N SER A 87 -15.00 10.13 -2.56
CA SER A 87 -13.60 10.45 -2.31
C SER A 87 -12.78 10.72 -3.59
N LEU A 88 -13.04 9.96 -4.66
CA LEU A 88 -12.32 10.07 -5.93
C LEU A 88 -12.58 11.41 -6.65
N PRO A 89 -13.82 11.81 -6.98
CA PRO A 89 -14.06 13.09 -7.63
C PRO A 89 -13.59 14.26 -6.76
N LEU A 90 -13.74 14.17 -5.43
CA LEU A 90 -13.25 15.20 -4.52
C LEU A 90 -11.72 15.33 -4.53
N SER A 91 -11.00 14.22 -4.63
CA SER A 91 -9.53 14.21 -4.77
C SER A 91 -9.05 14.83 -6.08
N VAL A 92 -9.82 14.65 -7.17
CA VAL A 92 -9.54 15.25 -8.48
C VAL A 92 -9.82 16.76 -8.44
N VAL A 93 -10.96 17.18 -7.90
CA VAL A 93 -11.32 18.60 -7.76
C VAL A 93 -10.29 19.33 -6.90
N THR A 94 -9.87 18.76 -5.77
CA THR A 94 -8.84 19.35 -4.93
C THR A 94 -7.47 19.39 -5.59
N LEU A 95 -7.10 18.39 -6.38
CA LEU A 95 -5.86 18.40 -7.16
C LEU A 95 -5.87 19.53 -8.20
N LEU A 96 -6.98 19.71 -8.92
CA LEU A 96 -7.12 20.77 -9.91
C LEU A 96 -7.09 22.16 -9.25
N ALA A 97 -7.79 22.33 -8.13
CA ALA A 97 -7.77 23.57 -7.35
C ALA A 97 -6.36 23.88 -6.82
N ALA A 98 -5.66 22.89 -6.27
CA ALA A 98 -4.29 23.03 -5.79
C ALA A 98 -3.32 23.36 -6.94
N THR A 99 -3.51 22.77 -8.11
CA THR A 99 -2.72 23.05 -9.32
C THR A 99 -2.92 24.48 -9.77
N ALA A 100 -4.17 24.95 -9.86
CA ALA A 100 -4.48 26.32 -10.24
C ALA A 100 -3.85 27.32 -9.26
N LEU A 101 -4.03 27.09 -7.95
CA LEU A 101 -3.39 27.89 -6.91
C LEU A 101 -1.87 27.92 -7.06
N TYR A 102 -1.25 26.75 -7.26
CA TYR A 102 0.20 26.63 -7.40
C TYR A 102 0.73 27.35 -8.64
N ALA A 103 0.04 27.22 -9.78
CA ALA A 103 0.39 27.90 -11.02
C ALA A 103 0.27 29.42 -10.91
N THR A 104 -0.78 29.92 -10.25
CA THR A 104 -0.94 31.35 -9.97
C THR A 104 0.17 31.89 -9.07
N LEU A 105 0.49 31.19 -7.97
CA LEU A 105 1.57 31.60 -7.07
C LEU A 105 2.93 31.60 -7.76
N ASN A 106 3.20 30.59 -8.60
CA ASN A 106 4.46 30.50 -9.32
C ASN A 106 4.56 31.59 -10.40
N ALA A 107 3.49 31.81 -11.18
CA ALA A 107 3.44 32.90 -12.16
C ALA A 107 3.63 34.28 -11.51
N PHE A 108 2.98 34.52 -10.36
CA PHE A 108 3.14 35.75 -9.59
C PHE A 108 4.58 35.93 -9.10
N THR A 109 5.17 34.90 -8.49
CA THR A 109 6.54 34.92 -7.97
C THR A 109 7.54 35.28 -9.08
N TRP A 110 7.42 34.64 -10.24
CA TRP A 110 8.30 34.90 -11.38
C TRP A 110 8.10 36.28 -12.02
N SER A 111 6.87 36.80 -12.09
CA SER A 111 6.60 38.17 -12.56
C SER A 111 7.19 39.22 -11.61
N PHE A 112 6.99 39.02 -10.31
CA PHE A 112 7.46 39.94 -9.28
C PHE A 112 8.98 40.03 -9.24
N ILE A 113 9.68 38.88 -9.28
CA ILE A 113 11.15 38.86 -9.14
C ILE A 113 11.88 39.32 -10.40
N GLN A 114 11.39 38.97 -11.60
CA GLN A 114 12.09 39.30 -12.85
C GLN A 114 11.69 40.64 -13.45
N THR A 115 10.43 41.05 -13.30
CA THR A 115 9.87 42.21 -14.00
C THR A 115 9.39 43.30 -13.04
N ALA A 116 9.42 43.05 -11.72
CA ALA A 116 8.91 43.96 -10.69
C ALA A 116 7.44 44.38 -10.91
N THR A 117 6.67 43.56 -11.62
CA THR A 117 5.25 43.79 -11.88
C THR A 117 4.38 42.83 -11.06
N THR A 118 3.22 43.31 -10.63
CA THR A 118 2.18 42.52 -9.95
C THR A 118 1.27 41.81 -10.95
N GLU A 119 1.49 42.00 -12.25
CA GLU A 119 0.65 41.45 -13.29
C GLU A 119 0.85 39.94 -13.45
N VAL A 120 -0.23 39.19 -13.25
CA VAL A 120 -0.28 37.75 -13.47
C VAL A 120 -0.76 37.50 -14.90
N SER A 121 0.17 37.22 -15.80
CA SER A 121 -0.16 36.86 -17.18
C SER A 121 -0.79 35.47 -17.25
N ILE A 122 -1.98 35.37 -17.86
CA ILE A 122 -2.68 34.10 -18.10
C ILE A 122 -1.79 33.11 -18.86
N THR A 123 -0.96 33.59 -19.80
CA THR A 123 -0.06 32.73 -20.58
C THR A 123 1.00 32.05 -19.70
N ARG A 124 1.57 32.79 -18.72
CA ARG A 124 2.52 32.19 -17.77
C ARG A 124 1.83 31.22 -16.83
N VAL A 125 0.64 31.55 -16.34
CA VAL A 125 -0.16 30.64 -15.51
C VAL A 125 -0.43 29.34 -16.25
N LEU A 126 -0.90 29.40 -17.50
CA LEU A 126 -1.13 28.21 -18.32
C LEU A 126 0.15 27.41 -18.58
N GLY A 127 1.28 28.09 -18.84
CA GLY A 127 2.58 27.45 -19.02
C GLY A 127 3.05 26.70 -17.76
N TYR A 128 2.90 27.30 -16.58
CA TYR A 128 3.25 26.66 -15.32
C TYR A 128 2.24 25.59 -14.88
N SER A 129 0.97 25.72 -15.25
CA SER A 129 -0.08 24.75 -14.90
C SER A 129 0.26 23.34 -15.34
N PHE A 130 0.85 23.16 -16.53
CA PHE A 130 1.20 21.82 -17.01
C PHE A 130 2.25 21.14 -16.12
N LEU A 131 3.38 21.82 -15.88
CA LEU A 131 4.45 21.27 -15.03
C LEU A 131 3.98 21.06 -13.59
N ASN A 132 3.28 22.04 -13.03
CA ASN A 132 2.73 21.97 -11.68
C ASN A 132 1.72 20.83 -11.54
N PHE A 133 0.85 20.67 -12.53
CA PHE A 133 -0.10 19.55 -12.57
C PHE A 133 0.65 18.22 -12.60
N THR A 134 1.66 18.05 -13.45
CA THR A 134 2.42 16.80 -13.54
C THR A 134 3.10 16.45 -12.23
N VAL A 135 3.73 17.41 -11.56
CA VAL A 135 4.40 17.18 -10.27
C VAL A 135 3.37 16.81 -9.19
N LEU A 136 2.28 17.57 -9.05
CA LEU A 136 1.25 17.30 -8.05
C LEU A 136 0.51 16.00 -8.35
N ALA A 137 0.18 15.71 -9.61
CA ALA A 137 -0.47 14.47 -10.02
C ALA A 137 0.42 13.26 -9.78
N GLY A 138 1.73 13.36 -10.09
CA GLY A 138 2.71 12.32 -9.80
C GLY A 138 2.82 12.05 -8.30
N TRP A 139 2.87 13.10 -7.49
CA TRP A 139 2.86 12.99 -6.03
C TRP A 139 1.56 12.35 -5.51
N SER A 140 0.40 12.78 -6.02
CA SER A 140 -0.91 12.23 -5.65
C SER A 140 -1.04 10.76 -6.03
N ALA A 141 -0.59 10.38 -7.23
CA ALA A 141 -0.57 9.00 -7.69
C ALA A 141 0.29 8.13 -6.78
N LEU A 142 1.49 8.60 -6.42
CA LEU A 142 2.38 7.91 -5.49
C LEU A 142 1.74 7.75 -4.10
N TYR A 143 1.11 8.80 -3.59
CA TYR A 143 0.39 8.76 -2.32
C TYR A 143 -0.73 7.70 -2.32
N TYR A 144 -1.57 7.69 -3.36
CA TYR A 144 -2.65 6.70 -3.48
C TYR A 144 -2.13 5.29 -3.71
N ALA A 145 -1.07 5.12 -4.51
CA ALA A 145 -0.46 3.82 -4.78
C ALA A 145 0.09 3.17 -3.51
N ILE A 146 0.85 3.92 -2.70
CA ILE A 146 1.39 3.42 -1.42
C ILE A 146 0.25 3.05 -0.46
N ASN A 147 -0.76 3.91 -0.32
CA ASN A 147 -1.88 3.62 0.56
C ASN A 147 -2.68 2.40 0.08
N PHE A 148 -2.90 2.27 -1.23
CA PHE A 148 -3.58 1.11 -1.82
C PHE A 148 -2.80 -0.18 -1.57
N PHE A 149 -1.48 -0.16 -1.77
CA PHE A 149 -0.62 -1.31 -1.51
C PHE A 149 -0.71 -1.76 -0.04
N LEU A 150 -0.68 -0.82 0.91
CA LEU A 150 -0.78 -1.14 2.34
C LEU A 150 -2.14 -1.73 2.73
N ILE A 151 -3.22 -1.20 2.16
CA ILE A 151 -4.58 -1.75 2.40
C ILE A 151 -4.70 -3.15 1.79
N LEU A 152 -4.17 -3.35 0.59
CA LEU A 152 -4.22 -4.64 -0.08
C LEU A 152 -3.42 -5.70 0.69
N GLU A 153 -2.27 -5.34 1.22
CA GLU A 153 -1.44 -6.22 2.04
C GLU A 153 -2.16 -6.65 3.33
N GLU A 154 -2.81 -5.70 4.03
CA GLU A 154 -3.63 -5.99 5.22
C GLU A 154 -4.80 -6.92 4.89
N GLN A 155 -5.49 -6.70 3.76
CA GLN A 155 -6.58 -7.56 3.29
C GLN A 155 -6.11 -8.98 2.95
N ILE A 156 -4.94 -9.13 2.32
CA ILE A 156 -4.38 -10.45 2.01
C ILE A 156 -4.04 -11.22 3.28
N ASP A 157 -3.46 -10.55 4.28
CA ASP A 157 -3.11 -11.18 5.55
C ASP A 157 -4.38 -11.57 6.36
N GLU A 158 -5.43 -10.75 6.33
CA GLU A 158 -6.74 -11.09 6.90
C GLU A 158 -7.39 -12.30 6.21
N LEU A 159 -7.40 -12.32 4.87
CA LEU A 159 -7.93 -13.44 4.09
C LEU A 159 -7.20 -14.75 4.40
N ARG A 160 -5.87 -14.73 4.50
CA ARG A 160 -5.09 -15.90 4.89
C ARG A 160 -5.45 -16.40 6.29
N ALA A 161 -5.66 -15.48 7.24
CA ALA A 161 -6.08 -15.86 8.59
C ALA A 161 -7.46 -16.53 8.60
N LEU A 162 -8.40 -16.01 7.82
CA LEU A 162 -9.73 -16.60 7.65
C LEU A 162 -9.70 -17.98 6.97
N GLU A 163 -8.85 -18.16 5.94
CA GLU A 163 -8.66 -19.45 5.27
C GLU A 163 -8.09 -20.51 6.23
N LEU A 164 -7.10 -20.15 7.05
CA LEU A 164 -6.55 -21.03 8.08
C LEU A 164 -7.61 -21.42 9.11
N GLN A 165 -8.43 -20.46 9.55
CA GLN A 165 -9.52 -20.73 10.48
C GLN A 165 -10.57 -21.67 9.86
N ALA A 166 -10.98 -21.44 8.62
CA ALA A 166 -11.92 -22.29 7.90
C ALA A 166 -11.38 -23.72 7.73
N SER A 167 -10.10 -23.87 7.32
CA SER A 167 -9.44 -25.17 7.20
C SER A 167 -9.39 -25.91 8.55
N SER A 168 -9.07 -25.21 9.63
CA SER A 168 -9.04 -25.80 10.98
C SER A 168 -10.42 -26.28 11.45
N ALA A 169 -11.48 -25.52 11.14
CA ALA A 169 -12.86 -25.88 11.45
C ALA A 169 -13.33 -27.09 10.64
N GLN A 170 -12.96 -27.17 9.36
CA GLN A 170 -13.22 -28.33 8.51
C GLN A 170 -12.54 -29.58 9.06
N LEU A 171 -11.27 -29.49 9.48
CA LEU A 171 -10.55 -30.60 10.10
C LEU A 171 -11.21 -31.03 11.42
N ALA A 172 -11.64 -30.09 12.25
CA ALA A 172 -12.37 -30.39 13.49
C ALA A 172 -13.70 -31.10 13.20
N MET A 173 -14.47 -30.61 12.24
CA MET A 173 -15.73 -31.24 11.80
C MET A 173 -15.48 -32.65 11.26
N LEU A 174 -14.44 -32.84 10.43
CA LEU A 174 -14.08 -34.16 9.91
C LEU A 174 -13.69 -35.12 11.04
N ARG A 175 -12.99 -34.64 12.07
CA ARG A 175 -12.69 -35.41 13.29
C ARG A 175 -13.94 -35.77 14.10
N TYR A 176 -14.92 -34.86 14.19
CA TYR A 176 -16.21 -35.17 14.82
C TYR A 176 -17.02 -36.19 14.01
N GLN A 177 -16.94 -36.15 12.68
CA GLN A 177 -17.59 -37.09 11.77
C GLN A 177 -16.89 -38.45 11.71
N LEU A 178 -15.57 -38.51 11.94
CA LEU A 178 -14.84 -39.74 12.21
C LEU A 178 -15.31 -40.30 13.55
N ASN A 179 -16.36 -41.07 13.46
CA ASN A 179 -17.30 -41.33 14.52
C ASN A 179 -16.62 -42.03 15.73
N PRO A 180 -16.54 -41.42 16.93
CA PRO A 180 -16.16 -42.18 18.13
C PRO A 180 -17.13 -43.34 18.36
N HIS A 181 -18.38 -43.24 17.87
CA HIS A 181 -19.33 -44.34 17.85
C HIS A 181 -18.86 -45.53 17.01
N PHE A 182 -18.08 -45.34 15.94
CA PHE A 182 -17.51 -46.49 15.22
C PHE A 182 -16.56 -47.26 16.13
N LEU A 183 -15.63 -46.56 16.78
CA LEU A 183 -14.73 -47.15 17.78
C LEU A 183 -15.50 -47.79 18.95
N PHE A 184 -16.50 -47.10 19.51
CA PHE A 184 -17.34 -47.64 20.59
C PHE A 184 -18.21 -48.81 20.14
N ASN A 185 -18.73 -48.81 18.92
CA ASN A 185 -19.50 -49.94 18.36
C ASN A 185 -18.63 -51.15 18.15
N THR A 186 -17.42 -50.96 17.63
CA THR A 186 -16.48 -52.06 17.44
C THR A 186 -16.04 -52.61 18.80
N LEU A 187 -15.72 -51.74 19.77
CA LEU A 187 -15.39 -52.14 21.15
C LEU A 187 -16.55 -52.88 21.84
N ASN A 188 -17.79 -52.37 21.74
CA ASN A 188 -18.96 -53.02 22.33
C ASN A 188 -19.25 -54.37 21.67
N SER A 189 -19.08 -54.48 20.36
CA SER A 189 -19.23 -55.75 19.63
C SER A 189 -18.18 -56.77 20.06
N ILE A 190 -16.91 -56.37 20.20
CA ILE A 190 -15.84 -57.21 20.72
C ILE A 190 -16.14 -57.63 22.17
N SER A 191 -16.55 -56.69 23.03
CA SER A 191 -16.91 -56.97 24.43
C SER A 191 -18.03 -58.02 24.53
N THR A 192 -19.05 -57.90 23.69
CA THR A 192 -20.16 -58.86 23.62
C THR A 192 -19.69 -60.23 23.15
N LEU A 193 -18.82 -60.30 22.12
CA LEU A 193 -18.26 -61.55 21.62
C LEU A 193 -17.39 -62.26 22.68
N VAL A 194 -16.64 -61.50 23.48
CA VAL A 194 -15.86 -62.03 24.62
C VAL A 194 -16.79 -62.58 25.70
N LEU A 195 -17.85 -61.86 26.07
CA LEU A 195 -18.84 -62.31 27.06
C LEU A 195 -19.56 -63.59 26.62
N LEU A 196 -19.85 -63.74 25.32
CA LEU A 196 -20.45 -64.94 24.73
C LEU A 196 -19.43 -66.09 24.49
N LYS A 197 -18.18 -65.96 24.97
CA LYS A 197 -17.07 -66.92 24.78
C LYS A 197 -16.74 -67.22 23.30
N GLN A 198 -17.03 -66.30 22.38
CA GLN A 198 -16.68 -66.41 20.96
C GLN A 198 -15.29 -65.81 20.69
N THR A 199 -14.25 -66.39 21.32
CA THR A 199 -12.88 -65.87 21.34
C THR A 199 -12.25 -65.74 19.95
N GLU A 200 -12.47 -66.69 19.03
CA GLU A 200 -11.95 -66.58 17.66
C GLU A 200 -12.51 -65.36 16.91
N ARG A 201 -13.82 -65.11 17.02
CA ARG A 201 -14.48 -63.98 16.34
C ARG A 201 -14.11 -62.63 16.96
N ALA A 202 -13.95 -62.58 18.28
CA ALA A 202 -13.46 -61.40 18.98
C ALA A 202 -12.03 -61.05 18.54
N ASN A 203 -11.13 -62.05 18.45
CA ASN A 203 -9.76 -61.86 18.00
C ASN A 203 -9.68 -61.40 16.53
N ALA A 204 -10.56 -61.91 15.67
CA ALA A 204 -10.63 -61.48 14.27
C ALA A 204 -11.05 -60.00 14.12
N MET A 205 -12.01 -59.52 14.93
CA MET A 205 -12.37 -58.09 14.92
C MET A 205 -11.28 -57.20 15.53
N LEU A 206 -10.62 -57.64 16.61
CA LEU A 206 -9.48 -56.94 17.19
C LEU A 206 -8.34 -56.77 16.18
N SER A 207 -8.00 -57.84 15.46
CA SER A 207 -6.97 -57.81 14.44
C SER A 207 -7.30 -56.85 13.29
N ARG A 208 -8.57 -56.67 12.94
CA ARG A 208 -9.03 -55.72 11.90
C ARG A 208 -9.09 -54.27 12.37
N LEU A 209 -9.13 -54.04 13.69
CA LEU A 209 -9.12 -52.71 14.29
C LEU A 209 -7.69 -52.20 14.52
N SER A 210 -6.74 -53.10 14.79
CA SER A 210 -5.32 -52.77 15.00
C SER A 210 -4.49 -52.64 13.73
N SER A 211 -5.00 -53.14 12.61
CA SER A 211 -4.38 -53.08 11.27
C SER A 211 -4.85 -51.85 10.51
#